data_AF-F5XNE0-F1
#
_entry.id   AF-F5XNE0-F1
#
_cell.length_a   1.000
_cell.length_b   1.000
_cell.length_c   1.000
_cell.angle_alpha   90.00
_cell.angle_beta   90.00
_cell.angle_gamma   90.00
#
_symmetry.space_group_name_H-M   'P 1'
#
loop_
_entity.id
_entity.type
_entity.pdbx_description
1 polymer ?
#
loop_
_entity_poly.entity_id
_entity_poly.type
_entity_poly.pdbx_seq_one_letter_code
_entity_poly.pdbx_strand_id
1 'polypeptide(L)'
;MTDWVAGVNKLRELSEAPFPERLAKIHNDFERIHPYLDGNGRTGRLLLNLLLVRLGYPPAIVFKNERTKYLKAMRKADQGEYGPLAELIARAVTNNLYRFVVPAVAGPARLVPLASLVDPKKGITPTSLRVAVERARLRAQKADNGIWLSSKNWVDEYQRNKHKRAKPSMGR
;
A
#
# COMPACT_ATOMS: atom_id res chain seq x y z
N MET A 1 20.58 11.99 -19.51
CA MET A 1 19.91 12.63 -18.34
C MET A 1 18.78 13.56 -18.78
N THR A 2 19.00 14.45 -19.76
CA THR A 2 17.98 15.33 -20.35
C THR A 2 16.75 14.58 -20.88
N ASP A 3 16.96 13.49 -21.63
CA ASP A 3 15.86 12.67 -22.18
C ASP A 3 15.00 12.04 -21.08
N TRP A 4 15.63 11.64 -19.98
CA TRP A 4 14.93 11.13 -18.82
C TRP A 4 14.05 12.20 -18.16
N VAL A 5 14.56 13.43 -18.01
CA VAL A 5 13.77 14.56 -17.48
C VAL A 5 12.58 14.86 -18.38
N ALA A 6 12.77 14.84 -19.71
CA ALA A 6 11.67 14.97 -20.65
C ALA A 6 10.63 13.85 -20.47
N GLY A 7 11.06 12.60 -20.26
CA GLY A 7 10.19 11.48 -19.93
C GLY A 7 9.40 11.68 -18.63
N VAL A 8 10.05 12.18 -17.57
CA VAL A 8 9.40 12.50 -16.28
C VAL A 8 8.31 13.55 -16.46
N ASN A 9 8.58 14.61 -17.22
CA ASN A 9 7.61 15.69 -17.43
C ASN A 9 6.34 15.19 -18.12
N LYS A 10 6.47 14.19 -19.00
CA LYS A 10 5.34 13.55 -19.67
C LYS A 10 4.50 12.66 -18.75
N LEU A 11 4.92 12.34 -17.52
CA LEU A 11 4.14 11.47 -16.61
C LEU A 11 2.72 11.97 -16.31
N ARG A 12 2.50 13.29 -16.37
CA ARG A 12 1.19 13.91 -16.14
C ARG A 12 0.25 13.82 -17.34
N GLU A 13 0.79 13.53 -18.51
CA GLU A 13 0.00 13.40 -19.73
C GLU A 13 -0.78 12.09 -19.75
N LEU A 14 -1.92 12.10 -20.44
CA LEU A 14 -2.70 10.90 -20.73
C LEU A 14 -1.89 9.95 -21.59
N SER A 15 -2.03 8.66 -21.34
CA SER A 15 -1.29 7.61 -22.04
C SER A 15 -2.07 6.31 -21.99
N GLU A 16 -1.97 5.51 -23.05
CA GLU A 16 -2.51 4.14 -23.11
C GLU A 16 -1.86 3.21 -22.08
N ALA A 17 -0.59 3.46 -21.74
CA ALA A 17 0.10 2.66 -20.75
C ALA A 17 -0.38 2.97 -19.33
N PRO A 18 -0.64 1.95 -18.48
CA PRO A 18 -1.04 2.17 -17.10
C PRO A 18 -0.04 3.07 -16.35
N PHE A 19 -0.55 4.02 -15.59
CA PHE A 19 0.28 4.97 -14.84
C PHE A 19 1.37 4.31 -13.96
N PRO A 20 1.09 3.21 -13.23
CA PRO A 20 2.12 2.49 -12.48
C PRO A 20 3.27 1.95 -13.34
N GLU A 21 2.99 1.50 -14.58
CA GLU A 21 4.02 1.00 -15.50
C GLU A 21 4.88 2.13 -16.04
N ARG A 22 4.29 3.29 -16.30
CA ARG A 22 5.03 4.50 -16.69
C ARG A 22 5.96 4.97 -15.57
N LEU A 23 5.51 4.96 -14.32
CA LEU A 23 6.37 5.23 -13.16
C LEU A 23 7.50 4.20 -13.01
N ALA A 24 7.18 2.91 -13.17
CA ALA A 24 8.16 1.83 -13.12
C ALA A 24 9.23 1.99 -14.20
N LYS A 25 8.83 2.35 -15.43
CA LYS A 25 9.74 2.65 -16.53
C LYS A 25 10.66 3.81 -16.19
N ILE A 26 10.12 4.94 -15.73
CA ILE A 26 10.93 6.11 -15.36
C ILE A 26 11.95 5.78 -14.26
N HIS A 27 11.54 5.02 -13.26
CA HIS A 27 12.43 4.55 -12.20
C HIS A 27 13.52 3.62 -12.75
N ASN A 28 13.16 2.68 -13.62
CA ASN A 28 14.11 1.78 -14.27
C ASN A 28 15.12 2.51 -15.16
N ASP A 29 14.64 3.46 -15.96
CA ASP A 29 15.48 4.26 -16.85
C ASP A 29 16.52 5.07 -16.06
N PHE A 30 16.16 5.61 -14.89
CA PHE A 30 17.11 6.28 -14.01
C PHE A 30 18.20 5.34 -13.51
N GLU A 31 17.81 4.17 -12.99
CA GLU A 31 18.74 3.17 -12.45
C GLU A 31 19.68 2.62 -13.53
N ARG A 32 19.22 2.57 -14.79
CA ARG A 32 20.01 2.20 -15.97
C ARG A 32 21.02 3.25 -16.40
N ILE A 33 20.69 4.55 -16.27
CA ILE A 33 21.66 5.63 -16.55
C ILE A 33 22.86 5.54 -15.61
N HIS A 34 22.62 5.13 -14.36
CA HIS A 34 23.63 4.91 -13.34
C HIS A 34 24.65 6.08 -13.19
N PRO A 35 24.18 7.32 -12.96
CA PRO A 35 25.01 8.52 -13.13
C PRO A 35 26.06 8.74 -12.02
N TYR A 36 25.99 8.00 -10.91
CA TYR A 36 26.89 8.16 -9.77
C TYR A 36 27.81 6.95 -9.58
N LEU A 37 28.95 7.14 -8.91
CA LEU A 37 29.89 6.07 -8.59
C LEU A 37 29.31 5.05 -7.58
N ASP A 38 28.60 5.53 -6.56
CA ASP A 38 27.81 4.73 -5.61
C ASP A 38 26.52 5.47 -5.28
N GLY A 39 25.52 4.74 -4.78
CA GLY A 39 24.30 5.31 -4.25
C GLY A 39 23.16 5.42 -5.26
N ASN A 40 23.35 4.99 -6.52
CA ASN A 40 22.31 5.02 -7.56
C ASN A 40 20.97 4.45 -7.07
N GLY A 41 21.00 3.27 -6.45
CA GLY A 41 19.78 2.66 -5.91
C GLY A 41 19.11 3.49 -4.81
N ARG A 42 19.89 4.17 -3.95
CA ARG A 42 19.33 5.04 -2.90
C ARG A 42 18.71 6.28 -3.53
N THR A 43 19.42 6.91 -4.46
CA THR A 43 18.95 8.10 -5.18
C THR A 43 17.73 7.81 -6.04
N GLY A 44 17.71 6.69 -6.76
CA GLY A 44 16.58 6.29 -7.60
C GLY A 44 15.31 6.10 -6.78
N ARG A 45 15.39 5.41 -5.64
CA ARG A 45 14.23 5.28 -4.72
C ARG A 45 13.79 6.61 -4.11
N LEU A 46 14.74 7.51 -3.81
CA LEU A 46 14.39 8.85 -3.35
C LEU A 46 13.70 9.67 -4.45
N LEU A 47 14.17 9.59 -5.69
CA LEU A 47 13.54 10.24 -6.85
C LEU A 47 12.15 9.67 -7.12
N LEU A 48 11.97 8.35 -7.10
CA LEU A 48 10.66 7.72 -7.20
C LEU A 48 9.69 8.28 -6.15
N ASN A 49 10.13 8.37 -4.89
CA ASN A 49 9.30 8.91 -3.81
C ASN A 49 9.02 10.41 -3.96
N LEU A 50 9.99 11.18 -4.44
CA LEU A 50 9.78 12.59 -4.77
C LEU A 50 8.70 12.75 -5.85
N LEU A 51 8.77 11.94 -6.92
CA LEU A 51 7.77 11.95 -7.99
C LEU A 51 6.38 11.57 -7.46
N LEU A 52 6.28 10.50 -6.67
CA LEU A 52 5.01 10.08 -6.05
C LEU A 52 4.39 11.21 -5.23
N VAL A 53 5.16 11.85 -4.35
CA VAL A 53 4.67 12.96 -3.52
C VAL A 53 4.25 14.15 -4.38
N ARG A 54 5.02 14.53 -5.41
CA ARG A 54 4.66 15.60 -6.36
C ARG A 54 3.41 15.30 -7.18
N LEU A 55 3.03 14.03 -7.27
CA LEU A 55 1.83 13.54 -7.95
C LEU A 55 0.68 13.25 -6.96
N GLY A 56 0.85 13.54 -5.67
CA GLY A 56 -0.19 13.38 -4.64
C GLY A 56 -0.30 11.97 -4.04
N TYR A 57 0.67 11.11 -4.32
CA TYR A 57 0.71 9.73 -3.79
C TYR A 57 1.62 9.62 -2.56
N PRO A 58 1.27 8.74 -1.60
CA PRO A 58 2.18 8.36 -0.52
C PRO A 58 3.48 7.73 -1.06
N PRO A 59 4.61 7.86 -0.34
CA PRO A 59 5.87 7.23 -0.73
C PRO A 59 5.76 5.69 -0.89
N ALA A 60 6.47 5.13 -1.86
CA ALA A 60 6.60 3.69 -2.03
C ALA A 60 7.75 3.17 -1.15
N ILE A 61 7.41 2.66 0.04
CA ILE A 61 8.39 2.08 0.96
C ILE A 61 8.66 0.62 0.57
N VAL A 62 9.83 0.35 0.01
CA VAL A 62 10.32 -1.01 -0.28
C VAL A 62 11.12 -1.51 0.93
N PHE A 63 10.60 -2.50 1.65
CA PHE A 63 11.25 -3.01 2.85
C PHE A 63 12.46 -3.90 2.55
N LYS A 64 13.38 -4.04 3.52
CA LYS A 64 14.61 -4.85 3.36
C LYS A 64 14.32 -6.30 2.94
N ASN A 65 13.26 -6.90 3.48
CA ASN A 65 12.82 -8.25 3.14
C ASN A 65 12.22 -8.39 1.73
N GLU A 66 11.88 -7.28 1.07
CA GLU A 66 11.39 -7.27 -0.32
C GLU A 66 12.52 -7.07 -1.34
N ARG A 67 13.77 -6.91 -0.90
CA ARG A 67 14.93 -6.65 -1.77
C ARG A 67 15.02 -7.62 -2.95
N THR A 68 14.91 -8.93 -2.71
CA THR A 68 15.01 -9.94 -3.77
C THR A 68 13.89 -9.78 -4.80
N LYS A 69 12.66 -9.49 -4.35
CA LYS A 69 11.51 -9.26 -5.24
C LYS A 69 11.71 -8.01 -6.08
N TYR A 70 12.18 -6.92 -5.46
CA TYR A 70 12.50 -5.68 -6.14
C TYR A 70 13.58 -5.87 -7.21
N LEU A 71 14.69 -6.54 -6.88
CA LEU A 71 15.76 -6.79 -7.85
C LEU A 71 15.30 -7.69 -9.01
N LYS A 72 14.45 -8.69 -8.74
CA LYS A 72 13.84 -9.53 -9.79
C LYS A 72 12.94 -8.71 -10.71
N ALA A 73 12.16 -7.80 -10.14
CA ALA A 73 11.28 -6.91 -10.91
C ALA A 73 12.08 -5.91 -11.77
N MET A 74 13.18 -5.35 -11.24
CA MET A 74 14.10 -4.49 -12.01
C MET A 74 14.68 -5.23 -13.22
N ARG A 75 15.17 -6.47 -13.05
CA ARG A 75 15.70 -7.27 -14.18
C ARG A 75 14.67 -7.53 -15.28
N LYS A 76 13.40 -7.68 -14.89
CA LYS A 76 12.30 -7.78 -15.86
C LYS A 76 12.03 -6.45 -16.56
N ALA A 77 12.05 -5.34 -15.81
CA ALA A 77 11.93 -4.00 -16.39
C ALA A 77 13.07 -3.66 -17.35
N ASP A 78 14.29 -4.18 -17.13
CA ASP A 78 15.41 -4.07 -18.07
C ASP A 78 15.11 -4.72 -19.44
N GLN A 79 14.25 -5.75 -19.44
CA GLN A 79 13.77 -6.46 -20.63
C GLN A 79 12.50 -5.82 -21.23
N GLY A 80 12.03 -4.70 -20.68
CA GLY A 80 10.79 -4.02 -21.11
C GLY A 80 9.53 -4.52 -20.41
N GLU A 81 9.62 -5.50 -19.52
CA GLU A 81 8.49 -6.00 -18.72
C GLU A 81 8.32 -5.14 -17.44
N TYR A 82 7.62 -4.00 -17.54
CA TYR A 82 7.45 -3.07 -16.43
C TYR A 82 6.39 -3.47 -15.39
N GLY A 83 5.42 -4.31 -15.77
CA GLY A 83 4.29 -4.72 -14.92
C GLY A 83 4.68 -5.22 -13.53
N PRO A 84 5.67 -6.12 -13.37
CA PRO A 84 6.08 -6.61 -12.05
C PRO A 84 6.66 -5.53 -11.13
N LEU A 85 7.42 -4.57 -11.68
CA LEU A 85 7.93 -3.45 -10.91
C LEU A 85 6.81 -2.46 -10.58
N ALA A 86 5.91 -2.23 -11.52
CA ALA A 86 4.72 -1.41 -11.36
C ALA A 86 3.81 -1.92 -10.23
N GLU A 87 3.56 -3.23 -10.20
CA GLU A 87 2.77 -3.88 -9.15
C GLU A 87 3.42 -3.70 -7.77
N LEU A 88 4.74 -3.87 -7.69
CA LEU A 88 5.48 -3.69 -6.44
C LEU A 88 5.36 -2.25 -5.93
N ILE A 89 5.56 -1.26 -6.82
CA ILE A 89 5.42 0.16 -6.49
C ILE A 89 3.98 0.46 -6.05
N ALA A 90 2.97 0.05 -6.83
CA ALA A 90 1.56 0.28 -6.51
C ALA A 90 1.16 -0.34 -5.17
N ARG A 91 1.63 -1.56 -4.88
CA ARG A 91 1.41 -2.23 -3.59
C ARG A 91 2.09 -1.50 -2.46
N ALA A 92 3.31 -1.03 -2.65
CA ALA A 92 4.04 -0.26 -1.64
C ALA A 92 3.34 1.07 -1.30
N VAL A 93 2.87 1.79 -2.34
CA VAL A 93 2.06 3.02 -2.17
C VAL A 93 0.77 2.72 -1.41
N THR A 94 0.02 1.70 -1.82
CA THR A 94 -1.25 1.30 -1.18
C THR A 94 -1.05 0.88 0.27
N ASN A 95 0.02 0.12 0.56
CA ASN A 95 0.36 -0.27 1.92
C ASN A 95 0.67 0.94 2.80
N ASN A 96 1.42 1.92 2.27
CA ASN A 96 1.74 3.14 3.00
C ASN A 96 0.47 3.99 3.25
N LEU A 97 -0.40 4.11 2.23
CA LEU A 97 -1.70 4.77 2.34
C LEU A 97 -2.52 4.18 3.49
N TYR A 98 -2.69 2.85 3.51
CA TYR A 98 -3.51 2.19 4.52
C TYR A 98 -2.88 2.20 5.90
N ARG A 99 -1.56 2.11 6.00
CA ARG A 99 -0.87 2.01 7.28
C ARG A 99 -0.70 3.35 7.98
N PHE A 100 -0.53 4.44 7.24
CA PHE A 100 -0.13 5.72 7.83
C PHE A 100 -1.09 6.86 7.50
N VAL A 101 -1.58 6.95 6.26
CA VAL A 101 -2.39 8.09 5.84
C VAL A 101 -3.85 7.93 6.27
N VAL A 102 -4.47 6.81 5.91
CA VAL A 102 -5.88 6.54 6.23
C VAL A 102 -6.16 6.61 7.73
N PRO A 103 -5.35 6.00 8.62
CA PRO A 103 -5.58 6.09 10.06
C PRO A 103 -5.48 7.52 10.61
N ALA A 104 -4.65 8.37 9.99
CA ALA A 104 -4.46 9.76 10.41
C ALA A 104 -5.64 10.67 10.04
N VAL A 105 -6.36 10.36 8.95
CA VAL A 105 -7.42 11.25 8.40
C VAL A 105 -8.85 10.72 8.54
N ALA A 106 -9.04 9.44 8.84
CA ALA A 106 -10.36 8.82 8.84
C ALA A 106 -11.22 9.17 10.08
N GLY A 107 -10.61 9.58 11.18
CA GLY A 107 -11.32 9.72 12.46
C GLY A 107 -11.90 8.38 12.96
N PRO A 108 -12.66 8.38 14.06
CA PRO A 108 -13.05 7.13 14.72
C PRO A 108 -14.23 6.40 14.06
N ALA A 109 -15.10 7.12 13.34
CA ALA A 109 -16.36 6.59 12.83
C ALA A 109 -16.33 6.16 11.35
N ARG A 110 -15.39 6.65 10.55
CA ARG A 110 -15.35 6.37 9.10
C ARG A 110 -15.02 4.90 8.84
N LEU A 111 -15.68 4.32 7.83
CA LEU A 111 -15.35 3.00 7.34
C LEU A 111 -14.08 3.05 6.50
N VAL A 112 -13.11 2.24 6.89
CA VAL A 112 -11.79 2.12 6.26
C VAL A 112 -11.42 0.65 6.09
N PRO A 113 -10.52 0.31 5.14
CA PRO A 113 -10.03 -1.05 4.99
C PRO A 113 -9.53 -1.62 6.31
N LEU A 114 -9.78 -2.91 6.57
CA LEU A 114 -9.32 -3.56 7.81
C LEU A 114 -7.81 -3.39 8.05
N ALA A 115 -7.02 -3.34 6.98
CA ALA A 115 -5.58 -3.09 7.05
C ALA A 115 -5.22 -1.76 7.75
N SER A 116 -6.09 -0.76 7.67
CA SER A 116 -5.93 0.55 8.34
C SER A 116 -6.30 0.53 9.83
N LEU A 117 -6.89 -0.56 10.34
CA LEU A 117 -7.30 -0.69 11.74
C LEU A 117 -6.38 -1.62 12.54
N VAL A 118 -5.28 -2.06 11.93
CA VAL A 118 -4.28 -2.92 12.57
C VAL A 118 -3.53 -2.13 13.64
N ASP A 119 -3.43 -2.71 14.83
CA ASP A 119 -2.71 -2.14 15.96
C ASP A 119 -1.92 -3.25 16.67
N PRO A 120 -0.64 -3.45 16.30
CA PRO A 120 0.19 -4.50 16.90
C PRO A 120 0.38 -4.33 18.41
N LYS A 121 0.36 -3.10 18.93
CA LYS A 121 0.51 -2.83 20.37
C LYS A 121 -0.68 -3.35 21.18
N LYS A 122 -1.87 -3.40 20.56
CA LYS A 122 -3.09 -3.98 21.12
C LYS A 122 -3.29 -5.45 20.71
N GLY A 123 -2.32 -6.08 20.05
CA GLY A 123 -2.44 -7.44 19.51
C GLY A 123 -3.45 -7.57 18.36
N ILE A 124 -3.81 -6.46 17.72
CA ILE A 124 -4.76 -6.44 16.60
C ILE A 124 -3.98 -6.66 15.31
N THR A 125 -4.10 -7.86 14.75
CA THR A 125 -3.44 -8.27 13.50
C THR A 125 -4.44 -8.29 12.34
N PRO A 126 -3.99 -8.20 11.08
CA PRO A 126 -4.86 -8.32 9.91
C PRO A 126 -5.72 -9.59 9.95
N THR A 127 -5.10 -10.72 10.29
CA THR A 127 -5.77 -12.02 10.41
C THR A 127 -6.82 -12.00 11.52
N SER A 128 -6.51 -11.43 12.69
CA SER A 128 -7.46 -11.37 13.81
C SER A 128 -8.72 -10.57 13.46
N LEU A 129 -8.56 -9.44 12.75
CA LEU A 129 -9.68 -8.61 12.31
C LEU A 129 -10.52 -9.34 11.27
N ARG A 130 -9.88 -10.00 10.30
CA ARG A 130 -10.58 -10.75 9.27
C ARG A 130 -11.39 -11.91 9.85
N VAL A 131 -10.80 -12.70 10.74
CA VAL A 131 -11.51 -13.78 11.44
C VAL A 131 -12.67 -13.24 12.28
N ALA A 132 -12.51 -12.08 12.92
CA ALA A 132 -13.59 -11.46 13.69
C ALA A 132 -14.77 -11.03 12.81
N VAL A 133 -14.50 -10.50 11.60
CA VAL A 133 -15.54 -10.18 10.61
C VAL A 133 -16.22 -11.43 10.09
N GLU A 134 -15.46 -12.44 9.69
CA GLU A 134 -15.99 -13.71 9.15
C GLU A 134 -16.86 -14.44 10.18
N ARG A 135 -16.57 -14.30 11.48
CA ARG A 135 -17.38 -14.84 12.58
C ARG A 135 -18.53 -13.92 13.02
N ALA A 136 -18.81 -12.85 12.28
CA ALA A 136 -19.81 -11.83 12.62
C ALA A 136 -19.63 -11.19 14.02
N ARG A 137 -18.41 -11.20 14.57
CA ARG A 137 -18.08 -10.63 15.88
C ARG A 137 -17.62 -9.18 15.79
N LEU A 138 -17.10 -8.78 14.64
CA LEU A 138 -16.74 -7.41 14.31
C LEU A 138 -17.65 -6.89 13.21
N ARG A 139 -18.31 -5.75 13.45
CA ARG A 139 -19.11 -5.06 12.43
C ARG A 139 -18.20 -4.65 11.28
N ALA A 140 -18.64 -4.92 10.05
CA ALA A 140 -17.93 -4.55 8.84
C ALA A 140 -18.91 -4.50 7.65
N GLN A 141 -18.53 -3.80 6.60
CA GLN A 141 -19.22 -3.77 5.31
C GLN A 141 -18.25 -4.22 4.22
N LYS A 142 -18.74 -4.95 3.22
CA LYS A 142 -17.93 -5.35 2.06
C LYS A 142 -18.18 -4.34 0.94
N ALA A 143 -17.14 -3.65 0.50
CA ALA A 143 -17.22 -2.75 -0.64
C ALA A 143 -17.34 -3.54 -1.95
N ASP A 144 -17.76 -2.87 -3.02
CA ASP A 144 -17.97 -3.48 -4.35
C ASP A 144 -16.71 -4.13 -4.92
N ASN A 145 -15.54 -3.60 -4.56
CA ASN A 145 -14.22 -4.17 -4.91
C ASN A 145 -13.81 -5.37 -4.03
N GLY A 146 -14.72 -5.87 -3.19
CA GLY A 146 -14.51 -7.02 -2.32
C GLY A 146 -13.72 -6.74 -1.04
N ILE A 147 -13.27 -5.50 -0.81
CA ILE A 147 -12.52 -5.11 0.40
C ILE A 147 -13.47 -4.97 1.58
N TRP A 148 -13.11 -5.59 2.71
CA TRP A 148 -13.81 -5.39 3.97
C TRP A 148 -13.44 -4.06 4.61
N LEU A 149 -14.45 -3.30 4.98
CA LEU A 149 -14.37 -2.01 5.65
C LEU A 149 -14.96 -2.10 7.06
N SER A 150 -14.32 -1.48 8.03
CA SER A 150 -14.83 -1.32 9.41
C SER A 150 -14.42 0.04 9.95
N SER A 151 -14.81 0.38 11.18
CA SER A 151 -14.42 1.64 11.83
C SER A 151 -13.60 1.39 13.09
N LYS A 152 -12.83 2.39 13.51
CA LYS A 152 -12.09 2.32 14.78
C LYS A 152 -13.03 2.14 15.97
N ASN A 153 -14.18 2.81 15.98
CA ASN A 153 -15.22 2.64 16.99
C ASN A 153 -15.69 1.18 17.09
N TRP A 154 -15.96 0.52 15.96
CA TRP A 154 -16.40 -0.87 15.95
C TRP A 154 -15.30 -1.83 16.40
N VAL A 155 -14.04 -1.56 16.05
CA VAL A 155 -12.91 -2.34 16.54
C VAL A 155 -12.71 -2.17 18.05
N ASP A 156 -12.78 -0.94 18.58
CA ASP A 156 -12.66 -0.67 20.00
C ASP A 156 -13.83 -1.28 20.80
N GLU A 157 -15.06 -1.28 20.26
CA GLU A 157 -16.21 -2.00 20.81
C GLU A 157 -15.99 -3.52 20.83
N TYR A 158 -15.55 -4.10 19.72
CA TYR A 158 -15.20 -5.52 19.63
C TYR A 158 -14.13 -5.90 20.65
N GLN A 159 -13.06 -5.10 20.77
CA GLN A 159 -11.97 -5.38 21.72
C GLN A 159 -12.45 -5.37 23.18
N ARG A 160 -13.34 -4.44 23.56
CA ARG A 160 -13.94 -4.39 24.90
C ARG A 160 -14.79 -5.62 25.21
N ASN A 161 -15.44 -6.21 24.20
CA ASN A 161 -16.38 -7.29 24.37
C ASN A 161 -15.84 -8.68 23.97
N LYS A 162 -14.62 -8.78 23.43
CA LYS A 162 -14.08 -10.04 22.84
C LYS A 162 -14.00 -11.23 23.82
N HIS A 163 -13.90 -10.96 25.12
CA HIS A 163 -13.85 -11.98 26.18
C HIS A 163 -15.19 -12.21 26.90
N LYS A 164 -16.21 -11.38 26.63
CA LYS A 164 -17.54 -11.62 27.19
C LYS A 164 -18.18 -12.76 26.39
N ARG A 165 -18.31 -13.93 27.02
CA ARG A 165 -19.13 -15.03 26.48
C ARG A 165 -20.54 -14.49 26.19
N ALA A 166 -21.07 -14.75 25.00
CA ALA A 166 -22.51 -14.65 24.79
C ALA A 166 -23.15 -15.60 25.81
N LYS A 167 -23.98 -15.09 26.72
CA LYS A 167 -24.86 -15.97 27.50
C LYS A 167 -25.68 -16.76 26.48
N PRO A 168 -25.79 -18.10 26.58
CA PRO A 168 -26.76 -18.83 25.78
C PRO A 168 -28.12 -18.21 26.09
N SER A 169 -28.86 -17.82 25.06
CA SER A 169 -30.29 -17.55 25.23
C SER A 169 -30.92 -18.85 25.72
N MET A 170 -31.18 -18.96 27.02
CA MET A 170 -32.21 -19.89 27.51
C MET A 170 -33.54 -19.32 27.02
N GLY A 171 -33.91 -19.69 25.80
CA GLY A 171 -35.27 -19.58 25.31
C GLY A 171 -36.04 -20.79 25.82
N ARG A 172 -37.04 -20.51 26.65
CA ARG A 172 -38.15 -21.41 26.97
C ARG A 172 -39.06 -21.55 25.76
#